data_AF-A7BI94-F1
#
_entry.id   AF-A7BI94-F1
#
_cell.length_a   1.000
_cell.length_b   1.000
_cell.length_c   1.000
_cell.angle_alpha   90.00
_cell.angle_beta   90.00
_cell.angle_gamma   90.00
#
_symmetry.space_group_name_H-M   'P 1'
#
loop_
_entity.id
_entity.type
_entity.pdbx_description
1 polymer ?
#
loop_
_entity_poly.entity_id
_entity_poly.type
_entity_poly.pdbx_seq_one_letter_code
_entity_poly.pdbx_strand_id
1 'polypeptide(L)'
;MTSKSKGSVPGDKASSSLLLSSPPYQRLITKEGRCAFRVPLSSSGSRRKSLHRAWLLAMQDLWGLLVNLRWRWTLLAFCSSFVAHWLFFACLWYLLAHLNGDLDVQDHDAPPQGHVVCVKYITSFSAAFSFSLETQLTIGYGTMFPSGDCPSAIALLAVQMLLGLMLEVFITGAFVAKLSRPQKQAGAIQFSPQAVVGQHLGQTCLMVRATNLLKRPLVDVKLSAVLYKCEGQALHQTSLDFYLDHLGQKACPLFIFPLTFYHPLEPQSPLYPALCEGSSTNFELVVFLSALQEGTGDSCQKRTSYLRQEIKLNHCFAPAFRIDSCGRYTVSSQHLSTAPSNEPVNKDSVVQINSDGME
;
A
#
# COMPACT_ATOMS: atom_id res chain seq x y z
N MET A 1 -20.60 26.04 -63.97
CA MET A 1 -19.53 25.88 -62.95
C MET A 1 -20.14 25.20 -61.73
N THR A 2 -19.64 24.00 -61.42
CA THR A 2 -19.48 23.37 -60.08
C THR A 2 -20.57 23.54 -59.00
N SER A 3 -21.08 22.53 -58.29
CA SER A 3 -20.92 21.07 -58.34
C SER A 3 -21.94 20.41 -57.39
N LYS A 4 -22.71 19.47 -57.94
CA LYS A 4 -23.15 18.15 -57.41
C LYS A 4 -23.66 17.98 -55.96
N SER A 5 -24.98 17.79 -55.92
CA SER A 5 -25.77 16.91 -55.04
C SER A 5 -25.29 15.45 -54.99
N LYS A 6 -25.34 14.83 -53.80
CA LYS A 6 -25.54 13.40 -53.49
C LYS A 6 -26.17 13.35 -52.09
N GLY A 7 -27.31 12.73 -51.82
CA GLY A 7 -27.75 11.40 -52.22
C GLY A 7 -27.54 10.46 -51.02
N SER A 8 -28.54 10.37 -50.14
CA SER A 8 -28.57 9.60 -48.90
C SER A 8 -29.00 8.14 -49.13
N VAL A 9 -28.21 7.18 -48.67
CA VAL A 9 -28.59 5.76 -48.39
C VAL A 9 -27.76 5.30 -47.18
N PRO A 10 -28.33 4.56 -46.20
CA PRO A 10 -27.69 4.26 -44.93
C PRO A 10 -26.75 3.06 -45.04
N GLY A 11 -25.61 3.12 -44.35
CA GLY A 11 -24.62 2.05 -44.31
C GLY A 11 -24.32 1.65 -42.87
N ASP A 12 -24.71 0.43 -42.53
CA ASP A 12 -24.38 -0.29 -41.31
C ASP A 12 -22.88 -0.24 -40.97
N LYS A 13 -22.56 0.22 -39.76
CA LYS A 13 -21.35 -0.20 -39.04
C LYS A 13 -21.69 -0.34 -37.56
N ALA A 14 -22.17 -1.53 -37.21
CA ALA A 14 -22.14 -2.04 -35.85
C ALA A 14 -20.67 -2.24 -35.44
N SER A 15 -20.12 -1.28 -34.69
CA SER A 15 -18.90 -1.49 -33.92
C SER A 15 -19.26 -2.36 -32.71
N SER A 16 -18.98 -3.65 -32.84
CA SER A 16 -19.08 -4.64 -31.77
C SER A 16 -18.05 -4.36 -30.67
N SER A 17 -18.38 -3.45 -29.76
CA SER A 17 -17.77 -3.46 -28.43
C SER A 17 -18.31 -4.71 -27.73
N LEU A 18 -17.45 -5.70 -27.53
CA LEU A 18 -17.73 -6.83 -26.64
C LEU A 18 -18.01 -6.26 -25.25
N LEU A 19 -19.29 -6.10 -24.94
CA LEU A 19 -19.79 -5.82 -23.60
C LEU A 19 -19.40 -7.02 -22.73
N LEU A 20 -18.26 -6.91 -22.04
CA LEU A 20 -17.99 -7.77 -20.90
C LEU A 20 -19.13 -7.54 -19.91
N SER A 21 -19.99 -8.53 -19.73
CA SER A 21 -21.08 -8.50 -18.78
C SER A 21 -20.52 -8.19 -17.39
N SER A 22 -21.02 -7.11 -16.77
CA SER A 22 -20.66 -6.78 -15.40
C SER A 22 -20.97 -7.99 -14.51
N PRO A 23 -20.03 -8.46 -13.67
CA PRO A 23 -20.26 -9.62 -12.84
C PRO A 23 -21.45 -9.35 -11.90
N PRO A 24 -22.27 -10.36 -11.59
CA PRO A 24 -23.47 -10.20 -10.75
C PRO A 24 -23.16 -9.76 -9.31
N TYR A 25 -21.91 -9.89 -8.87
CA TYR A 25 -21.45 -9.49 -7.54
C TYR A 25 -20.26 -8.52 -7.63
N GLN A 26 -20.25 -7.54 -6.72
CA GLN A 26 -19.11 -6.66 -6.53
C GLN A 26 -17.91 -7.47 -6.03
N ARG A 27 -16.79 -7.40 -6.75
CA ARG A 27 -15.51 -8.00 -6.33
C ARG A 27 -15.14 -7.55 -4.91
N LEU A 28 -14.66 -8.47 -4.07
CA LEU A 28 -14.18 -8.23 -2.71
C LEU A 28 -12.82 -7.53 -2.71
N ILE A 29 -11.93 -7.92 -3.62
CA ILE A 29 -10.58 -7.36 -3.73
C ILE A 29 -10.36 -6.88 -5.17
N THR A 30 -9.73 -5.73 -5.33
CA THR A 30 -9.37 -5.15 -6.63
C THR A 30 -8.15 -5.83 -7.24
N LYS A 31 -7.89 -5.67 -8.55
CA LYS A 31 -6.73 -6.29 -9.22
C LYS A 31 -5.42 -5.74 -8.65
N GLU A 32 -5.47 -4.54 -8.11
CA GLU A 32 -4.37 -3.85 -7.48
C GLU A 32 -4.15 -4.31 -6.03
N GLY A 33 -5.08 -5.09 -5.46
CA GLY A 33 -5.02 -5.64 -4.11
C GLY A 33 -5.69 -4.80 -3.03
N ARG A 34 -6.51 -3.81 -3.37
CA ARG A 34 -7.31 -3.04 -2.39
C ARG A 34 -8.62 -3.75 -2.06
N CYS A 35 -9.04 -3.72 -0.80
CA CYS A 35 -10.35 -4.21 -0.40
C CYS A 35 -11.44 -3.26 -0.95
N ALA A 36 -12.47 -3.82 -1.56
CA ALA A 36 -13.59 -3.08 -2.15
C ALA A 36 -14.81 -2.96 -1.22
N PHE A 37 -14.70 -3.49 0.01
CA PHE A 37 -15.76 -3.41 1.01
C PHE A 37 -16.03 -1.94 1.38
N ARG A 38 -17.25 -1.48 1.13
CA ARG A 38 -17.74 -0.21 1.67
C ARG A 38 -18.38 -0.49 3.01
N VAL A 39 -17.74 -0.03 4.10
CA VAL A 39 -18.40 -0.03 5.40
C VAL A 39 -19.64 0.87 5.27
N PRO A 40 -20.86 0.37 5.54
CA PRO A 40 -22.05 1.19 5.43
C PRO A 40 -21.93 2.35 6.43
N LEU A 41 -21.83 3.58 5.91
CA LEU A 41 -21.88 4.77 6.74
C LEU A 41 -23.27 4.84 7.35
N SER A 42 -23.36 4.65 8.67
CA SER A 42 -24.61 4.80 9.40
C SER A 42 -25.23 6.20 9.22
N SER A 43 -26.53 6.26 9.48
CA SER A 43 -27.40 7.43 9.28
C SER A 43 -26.83 8.73 9.86
N SER A 44 -27.22 9.86 9.23
CA SER A 44 -26.65 11.20 9.38
C SER A 44 -26.41 11.67 10.84
N GLY A 45 -27.26 11.29 11.80
CA GLY A 45 -27.11 11.65 13.22
C GLY A 45 -26.05 10.85 14.00
N SER A 46 -25.70 9.64 13.55
CA SER A 46 -24.67 8.77 14.15
C SER A 46 -23.27 9.06 13.60
N ARG A 47 -23.19 9.74 12.45
CA ARG A 47 -21.95 10.04 11.73
C ARG A 47 -20.98 10.92 12.51
N ARG A 48 -21.44 11.95 13.22
CA ARG A 48 -20.58 12.82 14.06
C ARG A 48 -20.01 12.09 15.27
N LYS A 49 -20.82 11.24 15.94
CA LYS A 49 -20.37 10.42 17.08
C LYS A 49 -19.41 9.30 16.64
N SER A 50 -19.66 8.68 15.49
CA SER A 50 -18.79 7.67 14.89
C SER A 50 -17.46 8.27 14.40
N LEU A 51 -17.48 9.43 13.75
CA LEU A 51 -16.26 10.16 13.36
C LEU A 51 -15.45 10.61 14.56
N HIS A 52 -16.10 11.09 15.63
CA HIS A 52 -15.41 11.47 16.86
C HIS A 52 -14.75 10.26 17.54
N ARG A 53 -15.44 9.10 17.60
CA ARG A 53 -14.84 7.85 18.11
C ARG A 53 -13.69 7.35 17.23
N ALA A 54 -13.83 7.41 15.91
CA ALA A 54 -12.75 7.05 14.99
C ALA A 54 -11.56 7.99 15.11
N TRP A 55 -11.79 9.30 15.31
CA TRP A 55 -10.75 10.29 15.54
C TRP A 55 -10.07 10.09 16.89
N LEU A 56 -10.82 9.81 17.96
CA LEU A 56 -10.27 9.44 19.27
C LEU A 56 -9.38 8.19 19.18
N LEU A 57 -9.85 7.14 18.50
CA LEU A 57 -9.05 5.91 18.27
C LEU A 57 -7.81 6.21 17.40
N ALA A 58 -7.92 7.08 16.40
CA ALA A 58 -6.78 7.50 15.58
C ALA A 58 -5.78 8.38 16.36
N MET A 59 -6.26 9.18 17.33
CA MET A 59 -5.40 9.97 18.22
C MET A 59 -4.70 9.09 19.26
N GLN A 60 -5.32 7.97 19.66
CA GLN A 60 -4.66 6.95 20.48
C GLN A 60 -3.55 6.23 19.70
N ASP A 61 -3.67 6.11 18.37
CA ASP A 61 -2.63 5.59 17.47
C ASP A 61 -1.99 6.70 16.60
N LEU A 62 -1.52 7.77 17.27
CA LEU A 62 -0.84 8.89 16.60
C LEU A 62 0.36 8.40 15.76
N TRP A 63 1.08 7.40 16.27
CA TRP A 63 2.21 6.77 15.59
C TRP A 63 1.78 6.11 14.28
N GLY A 64 0.81 5.20 14.32
CA GLY A 64 0.29 4.52 13.13
C GLY A 64 -0.29 5.52 12.13
N LEU A 65 -0.98 6.56 12.60
CA LEU A 65 -1.52 7.62 11.75
C LEU A 65 -0.41 8.34 10.96
N LEU A 66 0.63 8.82 11.63
CA LEU A 66 1.74 9.56 11.00
C LEU A 66 2.49 8.69 9.97
N VAL A 67 2.73 7.43 10.32
CA VAL A 67 3.46 6.50 9.45
C VAL A 67 2.60 6.04 8.27
N ASN A 68 1.28 5.96 8.40
CA ASN A 68 0.36 5.56 7.32
C ASN A 68 -0.08 6.73 6.40
N LEU A 69 0.07 7.99 6.82
CA LEU A 69 -0.23 9.16 5.98
C LEU A 69 0.60 9.18 4.69
N ARG A 70 0.16 9.90 3.66
CA ARG A 70 1.00 10.11 2.47
C ARG A 70 2.16 11.05 2.82
N TRP A 71 3.31 10.89 2.17
CA TRP A 71 4.51 11.71 2.39
C TRP A 71 4.25 13.21 2.44
N ARG A 72 3.42 13.75 1.52
CA ARG A 72 3.07 15.18 1.51
C ARG A 72 2.41 15.65 2.81
N TRP A 73 1.51 14.84 3.35
CA TRP A 73 0.81 15.14 4.61
C TRP A 73 1.69 14.90 5.83
N THR A 74 2.57 13.89 5.79
CA THR A 74 3.56 13.67 6.85
C THR A 74 4.53 14.84 6.96
N LEU A 75 5.10 15.30 5.85
CA LEU A 75 6.01 16.46 5.84
C LEU A 75 5.31 17.73 6.32
N LEU A 76 4.08 17.97 5.86
CA LEU A 76 3.29 19.11 6.32
C LEU A 76 2.99 19.04 7.82
N ALA A 77 2.67 17.85 8.35
CA ALA A 77 2.45 17.65 9.78
C ALA A 77 3.72 17.95 10.60
N PHE A 78 4.88 17.49 10.15
CA PHE A 78 6.17 17.76 10.82
C PHE A 78 6.53 19.25 10.81
N CYS A 79 6.44 19.91 9.66
CA CYS A 79 6.66 21.35 9.58
C CYS A 79 5.69 22.11 10.47
N SER A 80 4.41 21.74 10.45
CA SER A 80 3.39 22.37 11.28
C SER A 80 3.63 22.16 12.77
N SER A 81 4.12 20.99 13.20
CA SER A 81 4.41 20.75 14.62
C SER A 81 5.59 21.57 15.13
N PHE A 82 6.65 21.74 14.32
CA PHE A 82 7.77 22.62 14.69
C PHE A 82 7.32 24.07 14.80
N VAL A 83 6.60 24.59 13.81
CA VAL A 83 6.10 25.97 13.83
C VAL A 83 5.13 26.20 14.99
N ALA A 84 4.23 25.25 15.26
CA ALA A 84 3.31 25.33 16.39
C ALA A 84 4.06 25.34 17.74
N HIS A 85 5.10 24.53 17.90
CA HIS A 85 5.93 24.50 19.10
C HIS A 85 6.68 25.82 19.31
N TRP A 86 7.32 26.35 18.26
CA TRP A 86 7.99 27.66 18.33
C TRP A 86 7.02 28.78 18.66
N LEU A 87 5.83 28.81 18.04
CA LEU A 87 4.81 29.81 18.33
C LEU A 87 4.28 29.68 19.77
N PHE A 88 4.05 28.46 20.25
CA PHE A 88 3.60 28.23 21.62
C PHE A 88 4.61 28.78 22.64
N PHE A 89 5.90 28.45 22.48
CA PHE A 89 6.93 28.96 23.36
C PHE A 89 7.20 30.45 23.16
N ALA A 90 7.08 31.00 21.95
CA ALA A 90 7.11 32.44 21.72
C ALA A 90 6.03 33.17 22.52
N CYS A 91 4.81 32.63 22.55
CA CYS A 91 3.73 33.16 23.39
C CYS A 91 4.10 33.10 24.88
N LEU A 92 4.69 32.01 25.36
CA LEU A 92 5.11 31.89 26.76
C LEU A 92 6.25 32.86 27.12
N TRP A 93 7.24 33.03 26.25
CA TRP A 93 8.32 34.00 26.44
C TRP A 93 7.81 35.43 26.43
N TYR A 94 6.94 35.75 25.49
CA TYR A 94 6.31 37.07 25.41
C TYR A 94 5.43 37.34 26.64
N LEU A 95 4.67 36.35 27.10
CA LEU A 95 3.87 36.44 28.32
C LEU A 95 4.77 36.61 29.55
N LEU A 96 5.88 35.89 29.64
CA LEU A 96 6.86 36.06 30.73
C LEU A 96 7.41 37.48 30.76
N ALA A 97 7.85 38.00 29.61
CA ALA A 97 8.34 39.37 29.48
C ALA A 97 7.26 40.40 29.86
N HIS A 98 6.01 40.18 29.46
CA HIS A 98 4.88 41.04 29.80
C HIS A 98 4.56 41.02 31.31
N LEU A 99 4.50 39.84 31.91
CA LEU A 99 4.20 39.69 33.34
C LEU A 99 5.33 40.19 34.25
N ASN A 100 6.58 40.05 33.81
CA ASN A 100 7.72 40.60 34.54
C ASN A 100 7.79 42.13 34.42
N GLY A 101 7.25 42.71 33.34
CA GLY A 101 7.34 44.14 33.04
C GLY A 101 8.55 44.50 32.15
N ASP A 102 9.19 43.51 31.53
CA ASP A 102 10.37 43.70 30.67
C ASP A 102 10.06 44.50 29.41
N LEU A 103 8.82 44.45 28.93
CA LEU A 103 8.39 45.18 27.72
C LEU A 103 8.36 46.70 27.91
N ASP A 104 8.23 47.18 29.14
CA ASP A 104 8.18 48.61 29.47
C ASP A 104 9.58 49.20 29.72
N VAL A 105 10.62 48.36 29.75
CA VAL A 105 12.02 48.76 29.97
C VAL A 105 12.60 49.28 28.65
N GLN A 106 12.98 50.56 28.61
CA GLN A 106 13.56 51.17 27.40
C GLN A 106 14.99 50.71 27.11
N ASP A 107 15.79 50.48 28.15
CA ASP A 107 17.18 50.03 28.04
C ASP A 107 17.37 48.75 28.87
N HIS A 108 17.46 47.61 28.18
CA HIS A 108 17.67 46.29 28.80
C HIS A 108 19.11 46.11 29.33
N ASP A 109 20.05 46.98 28.97
CA ASP A 109 21.42 46.97 29.50
C ASP A 109 21.55 47.80 30.78
N ALA A 110 20.64 48.76 31.00
CA ALA A 110 20.55 49.57 32.21
C ALA A 110 19.10 49.60 32.78
N PRO A 111 18.60 48.47 33.32
CA PRO A 111 17.25 48.40 33.85
C PRO A 111 17.05 49.29 35.08
N PRO A 112 15.81 49.73 35.37
CA PRO A 112 15.48 50.49 36.58
C PRO A 112 15.94 49.80 37.86
N GLN A 113 16.24 50.57 38.90
CA GLN A 113 16.66 50.01 40.19
C GLN A 113 15.62 49.05 40.76
N GLY A 114 16.02 47.81 41.02
CA GLY A 114 15.16 46.74 41.55
C GLY A 114 14.42 45.92 40.51
N HIS A 115 14.58 46.20 39.21
CA HIS A 115 14.02 45.40 38.12
C HIS A 115 15.07 44.46 37.51
N VAL A 116 14.76 43.17 37.45
CA VAL A 116 15.62 42.16 36.80
C VAL A 116 14.97 41.74 35.50
N VAL A 117 15.64 42.03 34.37
CA VAL A 117 15.18 41.62 33.04
C VAL A 117 15.38 40.12 32.87
N CYS A 118 14.31 39.40 32.53
CA CYS A 118 14.35 37.94 32.42
C CYS A 118 15.07 37.48 31.14
N VAL A 119 14.84 38.14 30.00
CA VAL A 119 15.57 37.89 28.75
C VAL A 119 15.88 39.21 28.06
N LYS A 120 17.15 39.45 27.72
CA LYS A 120 17.55 40.68 27.04
C LYS A 120 16.97 40.77 25.62
N TYR A 121 16.58 42.00 25.24
CA TYR A 121 16.08 42.39 23.91
C TYR A 121 14.82 41.68 23.40
N ILE A 122 14.01 41.06 24.27
CA ILE A 122 12.63 40.69 23.92
C ILE A 122 11.72 41.92 24.06
N THR A 123 11.66 42.74 23.00
CA THR A 123 10.84 43.97 22.96
C THR A 123 9.53 43.81 22.18
N SER A 124 9.36 42.70 21.46
CA SER A 124 8.20 42.44 20.60
C SER A 124 7.90 40.95 20.52
N PHE A 125 6.69 40.58 20.08
CA PHE A 125 6.35 39.18 19.83
C PHE A 125 7.26 38.54 18.78
N SER A 126 7.68 39.29 17.75
CA SER A 126 8.66 38.82 16.76
C SER A 126 10.01 38.50 17.39
N ALA A 127 10.49 39.32 18.35
CA ALA A 127 11.72 39.03 19.08
C ALA A 127 11.57 37.77 19.96
N ALA A 128 10.44 37.61 20.65
CA ALA A 128 10.14 36.41 21.42
C ALA A 128 10.06 35.15 20.53
N PHE A 129 9.52 35.27 19.32
CA PHE A 129 9.49 34.18 18.34
C PHE A 129 10.90 33.81 17.85
N SER A 130 11.72 34.80 17.49
CA SER A 130 13.11 34.56 17.11
C SER A 130 13.88 33.88 18.25
N PHE A 131 13.75 34.36 19.49
CA PHE A 131 14.37 33.75 20.66
C PHE A 131 13.93 32.30 20.88
N SER A 132 12.62 32.02 20.78
CA SER A 132 12.08 30.67 20.90
C SER A 132 12.65 29.73 19.83
N LEU A 133 12.69 30.18 18.57
CA LEU A 133 13.25 29.43 17.45
C LEU A 133 14.75 29.17 17.64
N GLU A 134 15.53 30.20 17.97
CA GLU A 134 16.98 30.13 18.17
C GLU A 134 17.35 29.19 19.31
N THR A 135 16.59 29.24 20.40
CA THR A 135 16.75 28.38 21.57
C THR A 135 16.45 26.93 21.20
N GLN A 136 15.30 26.68 20.56
CA GLN A 136 14.85 25.32 20.21
C GLN A 136 15.77 24.63 19.21
N LEU A 137 16.25 25.38 18.21
CA LEU A 137 17.18 24.88 17.19
C LEU A 137 18.64 24.92 17.66
N THR A 138 18.90 25.39 18.87
CA THR A 138 20.25 25.54 19.43
C THR A 138 21.18 26.39 18.56
N ILE A 139 20.61 27.36 17.84
CA ILE A 139 21.37 28.31 17.00
C ILE A 139 22.08 29.32 17.90
N GLY A 140 21.32 29.93 18.83
CA GLY A 140 21.82 30.85 19.85
C GLY A 140 22.78 31.92 19.32
N TYR A 141 22.29 32.90 18.56
CA TYR A 141 23.14 33.96 18.00
C TYR A 141 23.86 34.80 19.08
N GLY A 142 23.41 34.72 20.34
CA GLY A 142 24.07 35.30 21.49
C GLY A 142 23.67 36.73 21.83
N THR A 143 22.76 37.33 21.05
CA THR A 143 22.19 38.65 21.32
C THR A 143 21.12 38.59 22.41
N MET A 144 20.24 37.58 22.35
CA MET A 144 19.18 37.32 23.34
C MET A 144 19.58 36.13 24.21
N PHE A 145 19.60 36.31 25.53
CA PHE A 145 19.88 35.24 26.49
C PHE A 145 19.12 35.47 27.80
N PRO A 146 18.71 34.39 28.49
CA PRO A 146 18.01 34.50 29.76
C PRO A 146 18.98 34.86 30.89
N SER A 147 18.52 35.72 31.80
CA SER A 147 19.28 36.08 33.00
C SER A 147 19.22 34.95 34.04
N GLY A 148 20.36 34.65 34.68
CA GLY A 148 20.43 33.71 35.80
C GLY A 148 19.68 34.17 37.04
N ASP A 149 19.41 35.48 37.15
CA ASP A 149 18.73 36.10 38.28
C ASP A 149 17.19 36.03 38.15
N CYS A 150 16.66 35.51 37.03
CA CYS A 150 15.24 35.28 36.82
C CYS A 150 14.94 33.76 36.74
N PRO A 151 14.58 33.10 37.85
CA PRO A 151 14.36 31.65 37.89
C PRO A 151 13.25 31.14 36.96
N SER A 152 12.22 31.97 36.72
CA SER A 152 11.12 31.65 35.80
C SER A 152 11.59 31.55 34.36
N ALA A 153 12.55 32.38 33.93
CA ALA A 153 13.17 32.27 32.61
C ALA A 153 13.97 30.97 32.47
N ILE A 154 14.78 30.63 33.47
CA ILE A 154 15.56 29.38 33.47
C ILE A 154 14.63 28.15 33.46
N ALA A 155 13.55 28.18 34.24
CA ALA A 155 12.55 27.10 34.25
C ALA A 155 11.85 26.97 32.88
N LEU A 156 11.43 28.08 32.28
CA LEU A 156 10.78 28.07 30.96
C LEU A 156 11.74 27.56 29.87
N LEU A 157 13.00 27.98 29.91
CA LEU A 157 14.06 27.45 29.04
C LEU A 157 14.20 25.94 29.18
N ALA A 158 14.32 25.42 30.41
CA ALA A 158 14.47 24.00 30.66
C ALA A 158 13.27 23.19 30.14
N VAL A 159 12.04 23.68 30.38
CA VAL A 159 10.81 23.05 29.88
C VAL A 159 10.76 23.06 28.35
N GLN A 160 11.13 24.18 27.72
CA GLN A 160 11.20 24.29 26.27
C GLN A 160 12.15 23.26 25.67
N MET A 161 13.37 23.18 26.21
CA MET A 161 14.40 22.26 25.71
C MET A 161 13.95 20.81 25.88
N LEU A 162 13.39 20.43 27.03
CA LEU A 162 12.93 19.07 27.27
C LEU A 162 11.81 18.67 26.29
N LEU A 163 10.76 19.48 26.18
CA LEU A 163 9.64 19.18 25.28
C LEU A 163 10.04 19.22 23.81
N GLY A 164 10.95 20.12 23.47
CA GLY A 164 11.53 20.23 22.14
C GLY A 164 12.31 19.00 21.71
N LEU A 165 13.18 18.49 22.59
CA LEU A 165 13.92 17.24 22.36
C LEU A 165 12.98 16.04 22.21
N MET A 166 11.92 15.96 23.04
CA MET A 166 10.90 14.91 22.90
C MET A 166 10.21 14.97 21.54
N LEU A 167 9.86 16.17 21.07
CA LEU A 167 9.26 16.39 19.75
C LEU A 167 10.21 15.98 18.62
N GLU A 168 11.48 16.38 18.70
CA GLU A 168 12.50 16.06 17.70
C GLU A 168 12.74 14.55 17.57
N VAL A 169 12.89 13.85 18.70
CA VAL A 169 13.04 12.40 18.74
C VAL A 169 11.82 11.71 18.14
N PHE A 170 10.61 12.17 18.48
CA PHE A 170 9.38 11.60 17.96
C PHE A 170 9.25 11.76 16.44
N ILE A 171 9.50 12.97 15.92
CA ILE A 171 9.44 13.26 14.47
C ILE A 171 10.51 12.44 13.72
N THR A 172 11.74 12.44 14.24
CA THR A 172 12.86 11.70 13.62
C THR A 172 12.59 10.20 13.61
N GLY A 173 12.10 9.65 14.73
CA GLY A 173 11.69 8.25 14.82
C GLY A 173 10.59 7.90 13.82
N ALA A 174 9.56 8.74 13.71
CA ALA A 174 8.48 8.53 12.74
C ALA A 174 8.97 8.65 11.29
N PHE A 175 9.88 9.58 11.00
CA PHE A 175 10.49 9.75 9.68
C PHE A 175 11.30 8.51 9.27
N VAL A 176 12.19 8.04 10.15
CA VAL A 176 13.01 6.85 9.92
C VAL A 176 12.13 5.62 9.76
N ALA A 177 11.15 5.40 10.66
CA ALA A 177 10.23 4.28 10.57
C ALA A 177 9.44 4.28 9.24
N LYS A 178 9.02 5.45 8.76
CA LYS A 178 8.34 5.59 7.47
C LYS A 178 9.26 5.35 6.28
N LEU A 179 10.51 5.82 6.35
CA LEU A 179 11.52 5.61 5.32
C LEU A 179 11.89 4.13 5.18
N SER A 180 11.99 3.42 6.31
CA SER A 180 12.28 2.00 6.36
C SER A 180 11.12 1.11 5.91
N ARG A 181 9.91 1.66 5.67
CA ARG A 181 8.80 0.84 5.18
C ARG A 181 9.03 0.40 3.73
N PRO A 182 8.99 -0.91 3.42
CA PRO A 182 9.20 -1.45 2.06
C PRO A 182 7.99 -1.21 1.12
N GLN A 183 7.09 -0.28 1.45
CA GLN A 183 5.73 -0.16 0.91
C GLN A 183 5.66 0.08 -0.62
N LYS A 184 6.76 0.50 -1.25
CA LYS A 184 6.83 0.67 -2.71
C LYS A 184 7.25 -0.59 -3.47
N GLN A 185 7.74 -1.63 -2.80
CA GLN A 185 8.29 -2.82 -3.47
C GLN A 185 7.23 -3.82 -3.89
N ALA A 186 6.15 -3.98 -3.12
CA ALA A 186 4.99 -4.77 -3.57
C ALA A 186 4.37 -4.23 -4.87
N GLY A 187 4.58 -2.94 -5.18
CA GLY A 187 4.17 -2.33 -6.45
C GLY A 187 4.98 -2.80 -7.66
N ALA A 188 6.18 -3.34 -7.45
CA ALA A 188 7.01 -3.92 -8.50
C ALA A 188 6.56 -5.31 -8.95
N ILE A 189 5.79 -6.00 -8.10
CA ILE A 189 5.27 -7.33 -8.40
C ILE A 189 3.98 -7.15 -9.20
N GLN A 190 4.00 -7.65 -10.43
CA GLN A 190 2.86 -7.62 -11.32
C GLN A 190 2.34 -9.03 -11.53
N PHE A 191 1.04 -9.24 -11.28
CA PHE A 191 0.35 -10.47 -11.62
C PHE A 191 -0.16 -10.43 -13.06
N SER A 192 -0.32 -11.61 -13.65
CA SER A 192 -1.04 -11.78 -14.90
C SER A 192 -2.47 -11.23 -14.78
N PRO A 193 -2.98 -10.50 -15.78
CA PRO A 193 -4.35 -9.96 -15.72
C PRO A 193 -5.40 -11.07 -15.66
N GLN A 194 -5.10 -12.21 -16.31
CA GLN A 194 -5.95 -13.39 -16.39
C GLN A 194 -5.18 -14.61 -15.86
N ALA A 195 -5.90 -15.53 -15.22
CA ALA A 195 -5.39 -16.86 -14.92
C ALA A 195 -5.81 -17.81 -16.05
N VAL A 196 -5.08 -18.91 -16.22
CA VAL A 196 -5.36 -19.88 -17.29
C VAL A 196 -5.49 -21.28 -16.73
N VAL A 197 -6.38 -22.07 -17.32
CA VAL A 197 -6.48 -23.52 -17.07
C VAL A 197 -6.02 -24.24 -18.33
N GLY A 198 -5.05 -25.12 -18.18
CA GLY A 198 -4.47 -25.89 -19.26
C GLY A 198 -3.68 -27.07 -18.72
N GLN A 199 -3.12 -27.88 -19.64
CA GLN A 199 -2.26 -28.99 -19.26
C GLN A 199 -0.89 -28.48 -18.80
N HIS A 200 -0.41 -29.01 -17.67
CA HIS A 200 0.94 -28.81 -17.17
C HIS A 200 1.43 -30.10 -16.52
N LEU A 201 2.57 -30.62 -16.97
CA LEU A 201 3.12 -31.91 -16.52
C LEU A 201 2.12 -33.08 -16.62
N GLY A 202 1.29 -33.09 -17.67
CA GLY A 202 0.29 -34.13 -17.91
C GLY A 202 -0.98 -34.03 -17.04
N GLN A 203 -1.13 -32.98 -16.25
CA GLN A 203 -2.31 -32.73 -15.41
C GLN A 203 -2.98 -31.40 -15.76
N THR A 204 -4.30 -31.35 -15.64
CA THR A 204 -5.05 -30.11 -15.79
C THR A 204 -4.80 -29.22 -14.58
N CYS A 205 -4.21 -28.03 -14.80
CA CYS A 205 -3.80 -27.13 -13.74
C CYS A 205 -4.35 -25.71 -13.97
N LEU A 206 -4.72 -25.04 -12.87
CA LEU A 206 -4.92 -23.59 -12.86
C LEU A 206 -3.56 -22.90 -12.68
N MET A 207 -3.22 -21.98 -13.57
CA MET A 207 -1.94 -21.29 -13.58
C MET A 207 -2.12 -19.77 -13.41
N VAL A 208 -1.25 -19.19 -12.59
CA VAL A 208 -1.12 -17.74 -12.36
C VAL A 208 0.34 -17.35 -12.55
N ARG A 209 0.59 -16.29 -13.33
CA ARG A 209 1.94 -15.79 -13.54
C ARG A 209 2.18 -14.52 -12.74
N ALA A 210 3.34 -14.41 -12.11
CA ALA A 210 3.80 -13.19 -11.48
C ALA A 210 5.16 -12.77 -12.06
N THR A 211 5.40 -11.47 -12.18
CA THR A 211 6.67 -10.92 -12.66
C THR A 211 7.18 -9.85 -11.71
N ASN A 212 8.50 -9.80 -11.54
CA ASN A 212 9.19 -8.73 -10.83
C ASN A 212 9.64 -7.68 -11.85
N LEU A 213 9.07 -6.48 -11.76
CA LEU A 213 9.38 -5.37 -12.67
C LEU A 213 10.68 -4.65 -12.29
N LEU A 214 11.20 -4.87 -11.09
CA LEU A 214 12.47 -4.29 -10.66
C LEU A 214 13.62 -5.25 -10.88
N LYS A 215 14.81 -4.70 -11.16
CA LYS A 215 16.06 -5.47 -11.31
C LYS A 215 16.59 -6.05 -9.98
N ARG A 216 15.95 -5.73 -8.86
CA ARG A 216 16.36 -6.22 -7.54
C ARG A 216 15.69 -7.58 -7.31
N PRO A 217 16.46 -8.64 -7.07
CA PRO A 217 15.90 -9.96 -6.78
C PRO A 217 15.08 -9.95 -5.49
N LEU A 218 14.05 -10.78 -5.49
CA LEU A 218 13.34 -11.17 -4.28
C LEU A 218 13.61 -12.65 -4.01
N VAL A 219 13.60 -13.05 -2.75
CA VAL A 219 13.92 -14.41 -2.29
C VAL A 219 12.77 -14.99 -1.46
N ASP A 220 12.79 -16.30 -1.20
CA ASP A 220 11.76 -17.02 -0.43
C ASP A 220 10.33 -16.76 -0.93
N VAL A 221 10.13 -16.82 -2.25
CA VAL A 221 8.87 -16.46 -2.89
C VAL A 221 7.87 -17.60 -2.79
N LYS A 222 6.69 -17.31 -2.25
CA LYS A 222 5.57 -18.25 -2.08
C LYS A 222 4.29 -17.64 -2.60
N LEU A 223 3.45 -18.47 -3.20
CA LEU A 223 2.11 -18.10 -3.61
C LEU A 223 1.09 -18.92 -2.81
N SER A 224 0.15 -18.24 -2.18
CA SER A 224 -1.02 -18.85 -1.55
C SER A 224 -2.28 -18.20 -2.10
N ALA A 225 -3.40 -18.91 -2.03
CA ALA A 225 -4.67 -18.37 -2.47
C ALA A 225 -5.80 -18.74 -1.52
N VAL A 226 -6.85 -17.92 -1.53
CA VAL A 226 -8.09 -18.15 -0.80
C VAL A 226 -9.25 -18.04 -1.78
N LEU A 227 -10.04 -19.10 -1.84
CA LEU A 227 -11.27 -19.17 -2.62
C LEU A 227 -12.43 -18.67 -1.77
N TYR A 228 -13.07 -17.60 -2.24
CA TYR A 228 -14.28 -17.04 -1.64
C TYR A 228 -15.50 -17.50 -2.43
N LYS A 229 -16.41 -18.22 -1.78
CA LYS A 229 -17.71 -18.64 -2.32
C LYS A 229 -18.84 -18.09 -1.46
N CYS A 230 -19.83 -17.48 -2.09
CA CYS A 230 -21.05 -17.03 -1.41
C CYS A 230 -22.11 -18.12 -1.54
N GLU A 231 -22.52 -18.71 -0.42
CA GLU A 231 -23.64 -19.65 -0.35
C GLU A 231 -24.73 -19.02 0.52
N GLY A 232 -25.75 -18.45 -0.14
CA GLY A 232 -26.79 -17.67 0.52
C GLY A 232 -26.23 -16.39 1.18
N GLN A 233 -26.28 -16.33 2.51
CA GLN A 233 -25.72 -15.22 3.31
C GLN A 233 -24.32 -15.52 3.89
N ALA A 234 -23.83 -16.75 3.76
CA ALA A 234 -22.54 -17.17 4.29
C ALA A 234 -21.44 -17.02 3.24
N LEU A 235 -20.28 -16.49 3.67
CA LEU A 235 -19.07 -16.42 2.85
C LEU A 235 -18.12 -17.54 3.28
N HIS A 236 -18.05 -18.60 2.48
CA HIS A 236 -17.11 -19.69 2.70
C HIS A 236 -15.73 -19.33 2.15
N GLN A 237 -14.70 -19.63 2.94
CA GLN A 237 -13.31 -19.36 2.64
C GLN A 237 -12.54 -20.67 2.65
N THR A 238 -11.89 -21.00 1.53
CA THR A 238 -11.10 -22.23 1.42
C THR A 238 -9.70 -21.89 0.94
N SER A 239 -8.68 -22.30 1.69
CA SER A 239 -7.27 -22.10 1.31
C SER A 239 -6.91 -23.02 0.15
N LEU A 240 -6.07 -22.51 -0.75
CA LEU A 240 -5.53 -23.23 -1.90
C LEU A 240 -4.03 -22.97 -1.98
N ASP A 241 -3.28 -24.05 -2.16
CA ASP A 241 -1.84 -23.98 -2.33
C ASP A 241 -1.48 -23.96 -3.82
N PHE A 242 -0.45 -23.19 -4.13
CA PHE A 242 0.13 -23.11 -5.47
C PHE A 242 1.58 -23.55 -5.43
N TYR A 243 2.00 -24.26 -6.47
CA TYR A 243 3.32 -24.84 -6.60
C TYR A 243 4.08 -24.21 -7.76
N LEU A 244 5.40 -24.34 -7.72
CA LEU A 244 6.31 -23.86 -8.77
C LEU A 244 7.15 -25.04 -9.26
N ASP A 245 6.95 -25.46 -10.50
CA ASP A 245 7.63 -26.58 -11.16
C ASP A 245 7.96 -27.75 -10.19
N HIS A 246 9.21 -28.23 -10.21
CA HIS A 246 9.69 -29.31 -9.34
C HIS A 246 10.03 -28.87 -7.90
N LEU A 247 9.78 -27.61 -7.52
CA LEU A 247 10.00 -27.15 -6.14
C LEU A 247 8.87 -27.58 -5.20
N GLY A 248 7.69 -27.95 -5.74
CA GLY A 248 6.53 -28.34 -4.96
C GLY A 248 6.11 -27.23 -3.99
N GLN A 249 6.03 -27.55 -2.70
CA GLN A 249 5.71 -26.60 -1.62
C GLN A 249 6.87 -25.72 -1.17
N LYS A 250 8.10 -26.00 -1.62
CA LYS A 250 9.26 -25.19 -1.22
C LYS A 250 9.17 -23.81 -1.85
N ALA A 251 9.62 -22.81 -1.09
CA ALA A 251 9.70 -21.46 -1.61
C ALA A 251 10.67 -21.39 -2.78
N CYS A 252 10.35 -20.54 -3.76
CA CYS A 252 11.29 -20.23 -4.81
C CYS A 252 12.43 -19.38 -4.22
N PRO A 253 13.70 -19.81 -4.34
CA PRO A 253 14.81 -19.08 -3.74
C PRO A 253 15.04 -17.73 -4.44
N LEU A 254 14.57 -17.56 -5.68
CA LEU A 254 14.93 -16.40 -6.49
C LEU A 254 13.82 -15.97 -7.45
N PHE A 255 13.41 -14.71 -7.36
CA PHE A 255 12.41 -14.08 -8.21
C PHE A 255 12.98 -12.84 -8.91
N ILE A 256 13.67 -13.10 -10.02
CA ILE A 256 14.22 -12.10 -10.95
C ILE A 256 13.42 -12.07 -12.25
N PHE A 257 12.71 -13.16 -12.55
CA PHE A 257 12.06 -13.39 -13.82
C PHE A 257 10.61 -13.85 -13.63
N PRO A 258 9.76 -13.84 -14.69
CA PRO A 258 8.38 -14.26 -14.56
C PRO A 258 8.27 -15.71 -14.08
N LEU A 259 7.55 -15.93 -12.98
CA LEU A 259 7.27 -17.24 -12.39
C LEU A 259 5.83 -17.63 -12.67
N THR A 260 5.61 -18.87 -13.11
CA THR A 260 4.27 -19.43 -13.34
C THR A 260 3.96 -20.40 -12.24
N PHE A 261 3.08 -20.01 -11.34
CA PHE A 261 2.60 -20.86 -10.27
C PHE A 261 1.39 -21.65 -10.76
N TYR A 262 1.28 -22.91 -10.36
CA TYR A 262 0.16 -23.76 -10.76
C TYR A 262 -0.49 -24.46 -9.56
N HIS A 263 -1.78 -24.74 -9.69
CA HIS A 263 -2.59 -25.51 -8.76
C HIS A 263 -3.23 -26.68 -9.54
N PRO A 264 -2.90 -27.94 -9.20
CA PRO A 264 -3.53 -29.11 -9.80
C PRO A 264 -5.04 -29.09 -9.59
N LEU A 265 -5.81 -29.24 -10.66
CA LEU A 265 -7.26 -29.38 -10.60
C LEU A 265 -7.60 -30.87 -10.57
N GLU A 266 -7.32 -31.49 -9.43
CA GLU A 266 -7.77 -32.85 -9.10
C GLU A 266 -9.23 -32.82 -8.61
N PRO A 267 -9.98 -33.94 -8.63
CA PRO A 267 -11.37 -33.99 -8.16
C PRO A 267 -11.57 -33.50 -6.71
N GLN A 268 -10.53 -33.59 -5.89
CA GLN A 268 -10.50 -33.08 -4.50
C GLN A 268 -10.29 -31.56 -4.40
N SER A 269 -9.91 -30.89 -5.49
CA SER A 269 -9.71 -29.44 -5.51
C SER A 269 -11.06 -28.72 -5.36
N PRO A 270 -11.17 -27.73 -4.44
CA PRO A 270 -12.36 -26.89 -4.30
C PRO A 270 -12.77 -26.13 -5.57
N LEU A 271 -11.85 -25.99 -6.53
CA LEU A 271 -12.06 -25.32 -7.81
C LEU A 271 -12.53 -26.28 -8.92
N TYR A 272 -12.38 -27.60 -8.74
CA TYR A 272 -12.69 -28.59 -9.77
C TYR A 272 -14.14 -28.50 -10.27
N PRO A 273 -15.17 -28.45 -9.41
CA PRO A 273 -16.56 -28.37 -9.89
C PRO A 273 -16.86 -27.08 -10.67
N ALA A 274 -16.21 -25.98 -10.27
CA ALA A 274 -16.47 -24.66 -10.85
C ALA A 274 -15.72 -24.43 -12.17
N LEU A 275 -14.55 -25.07 -12.35
CA LEU A 275 -13.68 -24.90 -13.51
C LEU A 275 -13.80 -26.03 -14.53
N CYS A 276 -13.94 -27.28 -14.09
CA CYS A 276 -13.93 -28.48 -14.93
C CYS A 276 -15.34 -29.01 -15.23
N GLU A 277 -16.21 -29.13 -14.21
CA GLU A 277 -17.57 -29.68 -14.36
C GLU A 277 -18.58 -28.68 -14.92
N GLY A 278 -18.20 -27.40 -14.99
CA GLY A 278 -19.04 -26.34 -15.58
C GLY A 278 -20.14 -25.83 -14.65
N SER A 279 -20.03 -26.04 -13.33
CA SER A 279 -20.98 -25.45 -12.40
C SER A 279 -20.89 -23.92 -12.45
N SER A 280 -22.04 -23.25 -12.59
CA SER A 280 -22.16 -21.79 -12.63
C SER A 280 -22.05 -21.18 -11.22
N THR A 281 -21.03 -21.58 -10.46
CA THR A 281 -20.77 -21.04 -9.13
C THR A 281 -20.00 -19.73 -9.22
N ASN A 282 -20.57 -18.69 -8.61
CA ASN A 282 -19.89 -17.41 -8.45
C ASN A 282 -18.82 -17.57 -7.36
N PHE A 283 -17.56 -17.39 -7.72
CA PHE A 283 -16.46 -17.38 -6.79
C PHE A 283 -15.45 -16.28 -7.13
N GLU A 284 -14.69 -15.86 -6.12
CA GLU A 284 -13.53 -15.00 -6.28
C GLU A 284 -12.30 -15.69 -5.70
N LEU A 285 -11.30 -15.90 -6.55
CA LEU A 285 -10.01 -16.45 -6.14
C LEU A 285 -9.08 -15.30 -5.80
N VAL A 286 -8.75 -15.12 -4.53
CA VAL A 286 -7.76 -14.14 -4.09
C VAL A 286 -6.41 -14.81 -3.97
N VAL A 287 -5.40 -14.22 -4.58
CA VAL A 287 -4.03 -14.75 -4.62
C VAL A 287 -3.11 -13.80 -3.89
N PHE A 288 -2.22 -14.35 -3.07
CA PHE A 288 -1.23 -13.66 -2.27
C PHE A 288 0.16 -14.18 -2.65
N LEU A 289 1.03 -13.26 -3.03
CA LEU A 289 2.45 -13.54 -3.22
C LEU A 289 3.21 -12.90 -2.07
N SER A 290 3.92 -13.73 -1.33
CA SER A 290 4.81 -13.33 -0.25
C SER A 290 6.26 -13.56 -0.71
N ALA A 291 7.12 -12.58 -0.45
CA ALA A 291 8.53 -12.64 -0.81
C ALA A 291 9.36 -11.81 0.19
N LEU A 292 10.66 -12.10 0.26
CA LEU A 292 11.62 -11.33 1.04
C LEU A 292 12.55 -10.53 0.13
N GLN A 293 12.93 -9.33 0.57
CA GLN A 293 13.94 -8.56 -0.14
C GLN A 293 15.34 -9.10 0.14
N GLU A 294 16.12 -9.32 -0.92
CA GLU A 294 17.53 -9.70 -0.78
C GLU A 294 18.32 -8.59 -0.07
N GLY A 295 19.13 -8.97 0.92
CA GLY A 295 19.99 -8.07 1.71
C GLY A 295 19.33 -7.49 2.96
N THR A 296 18.10 -6.96 2.88
CA THR A 296 17.41 -6.39 4.06
C THR A 296 16.57 -7.42 4.82
N GLY A 297 16.10 -8.48 4.16
CA GLY A 297 15.19 -9.46 4.75
C GLY A 297 13.77 -8.93 4.98
N ASP A 298 13.45 -7.74 4.46
CA ASP A 298 12.13 -7.15 4.59
C ASP A 298 11.09 -7.99 3.86
N SER A 299 9.98 -8.28 4.54
CA SER A 299 8.86 -9.00 3.93
C SER A 299 8.01 -8.09 3.04
N CYS A 300 7.68 -8.60 1.88
CA CYS A 300 6.84 -7.96 0.89
C CYS A 300 5.67 -8.89 0.55
N GLN A 301 4.46 -8.36 0.61
CA GLN A 301 3.26 -9.09 0.19
C GLN A 301 2.50 -8.29 -0.87
N LYS A 302 2.17 -8.95 -1.98
CA LYS A 302 1.31 -8.42 -3.03
C LYS A 302 0.12 -9.37 -3.21
N ARG A 303 -1.08 -8.81 -3.37
CA ARG A 303 -2.30 -9.59 -3.59
C ARG A 303 -3.07 -9.09 -4.80
N THR A 304 -3.81 -10.00 -5.43
CA THR A 304 -4.74 -9.74 -6.53
C THR A 304 -5.94 -10.68 -6.40
N SER A 305 -6.97 -10.48 -7.22
CA SER A 305 -8.07 -11.44 -7.32
C SER A 305 -8.39 -11.80 -8.76
N TYR A 306 -8.96 -12.98 -8.95
CA TYR A 306 -9.46 -13.51 -10.21
C TYR A 306 -10.93 -13.91 -10.04
N LEU A 307 -11.79 -13.28 -10.82
CA LEU A 307 -13.18 -13.70 -10.99
C LEU A 307 -13.27 -14.85 -12.00
N ARG A 308 -14.37 -15.60 -11.99
CA ARG A 308 -14.59 -16.71 -12.94
C ARG A 308 -14.34 -16.34 -14.41
N GLN A 309 -14.77 -15.14 -14.82
CA GLN A 309 -14.61 -14.60 -16.18
C GLN A 309 -13.16 -14.26 -16.55
N GLU A 310 -12.30 -14.05 -15.55
CA GLU A 310 -10.88 -13.73 -15.71
C GLU A 310 -9.99 -14.99 -15.71
N ILE A 311 -10.61 -16.17 -15.63
CA ILE A 311 -9.97 -17.49 -15.71
C ILE A 311 -10.31 -18.10 -17.07
N LYS A 312 -9.31 -18.17 -17.96
CA LYS A 312 -9.47 -18.73 -19.31
C LYS A 312 -9.23 -20.24 -19.32
N LEU A 313 -10.19 -21.01 -19.81
CA LEU A 313 -10.05 -22.46 -19.99
C LEU A 313 -9.33 -22.77 -21.32
N ASN A 314 -8.66 -23.92 -21.39
CA ASN A 314 -7.89 -24.37 -22.56
C ASN A 314 -6.87 -23.34 -23.06
N HIS A 315 -6.21 -22.65 -22.14
CA HIS A 315 -5.19 -21.66 -22.48
C HIS A 315 -3.89 -21.94 -21.74
N CYS A 316 -2.79 -21.53 -22.34
CA CYS A 316 -1.47 -21.51 -21.72
C CYS A 316 -0.91 -20.08 -21.77
N PHE A 317 0.07 -19.79 -20.91
CA PHE A 317 0.80 -18.54 -21.01
C PHE A 317 1.84 -18.62 -22.14
N ALA A 318 2.01 -17.52 -22.88
CA ALA A 318 3.08 -17.43 -23.87
C ALA A 318 4.46 -17.66 -23.23
N PRO A 319 5.47 -18.14 -23.98
CA PRO A 319 6.82 -18.32 -23.44
C PRO A 319 7.36 -17.03 -22.81
N ALA A 320 7.82 -17.15 -21.56
CA ALA A 320 8.33 -15.99 -20.80
C ALA A 320 9.71 -15.54 -21.27
N PHE A 321 10.51 -16.46 -21.82
CA PHE A 321 11.91 -16.21 -22.19
C PHE A 321 12.14 -16.44 -23.68
N ARG A 322 13.13 -15.74 -24.20
CA ARG A 322 13.75 -15.98 -25.50
C ARG A 322 15.27 -15.84 -25.37
N ILE A 323 16.00 -16.63 -26.13
CA ILE A 323 17.45 -16.50 -26.25
C ILE A 323 17.72 -15.60 -27.45
N ASP A 324 18.48 -14.52 -27.26
CA ASP A 324 18.87 -13.64 -28.35
C ASP A 324 19.96 -14.27 -29.24
N SER A 325 20.25 -13.66 -30.39
CA SER A 325 21.28 -14.14 -31.32
C SER A 325 22.70 -14.17 -30.71
N CYS A 326 22.91 -13.52 -29.57
CA CYS A 326 24.17 -13.49 -28.84
C CYS A 326 24.19 -14.50 -27.66
N GLY A 327 23.16 -15.33 -27.49
CA GLY A 327 23.07 -16.33 -26.43
C GLY A 327 22.58 -15.79 -25.08
N ARG A 328 22.07 -14.57 -25.00
CA ARG A 328 21.57 -13.96 -23.74
C ARG A 328 20.09 -14.26 -23.55
N TYR A 329 19.70 -14.54 -22.31
CA TYR A 329 18.30 -14.67 -21.92
C TYR A 329 17.63 -13.30 -21.87
N THR A 330 16.52 -13.17 -22.58
CA THR A 330 15.68 -11.97 -22.59
C THR A 330 14.24 -12.33 -22.22
N VAL A 331 13.60 -11.49 -21.40
CA VAL A 331 12.18 -11.65 -21.06
C VAL A 331 11.34 -11.13 -22.22
N SER A 332 10.41 -11.95 -22.71
CA SER A 332 9.49 -11.58 -23.78
C SER A 332 8.59 -10.43 -23.34
N SER A 333 8.35 -9.43 -24.19
CA SER A 333 7.38 -8.35 -23.91
C SER A 333 5.95 -8.87 -23.71
N GLN A 334 5.65 -10.05 -24.26
CA GLN A 334 4.36 -10.71 -24.18
C GLN A 334 4.30 -11.79 -23.10
N HIS A 335 5.23 -11.82 -22.13
CA HIS A 335 5.30 -12.86 -21.11
C HIS A 335 4.04 -12.99 -20.22
N LEU A 336 3.16 -11.99 -20.14
CA LEU A 336 1.87 -12.10 -19.44
C LEU A 336 0.70 -12.44 -20.37
N SER A 337 0.94 -12.55 -21.67
CA SER A 337 -0.09 -12.89 -22.65
C SER A 337 -0.45 -14.38 -22.61
N THR A 338 -1.66 -14.68 -23.06
CA THR A 338 -2.24 -16.03 -23.05
C THR A 338 -2.51 -16.46 -24.49
N ALA A 339 -2.27 -17.73 -24.79
CA ALA A 339 -2.53 -18.36 -26.07
C ALA A 339 -3.42 -19.60 -25.87
N PRO A 340 -4.19 -20.03 -26.89
CA PRO A 340 -4.90 -21.30 -26.84
C PRO A 340 -3.92 -22.45 -26.60
N SER A 341 -4.30 -23.39 -25.73
CA SER A 341 -3.57 -24.64 -25.56
C SER A 341 -3.86 -25.55 -26.75
N ASN A 342 -2.81 -26.12 -27.37
CA ASN A 342 -2.96 -27.11 -28.43
C ASN A 342 -3.39 -28.48 -27.88
N GLU A 343 -3.21 -28.72 -26.59
CA GLU A 343 -3.72 -29.91 -25.90
C GLU A 343 -5.07 -29.58 -25.24
N PRO A 344 -6.15 -30.31 -25.58
CA PRO A 344 -7.44 -30.12 -24.93
C PRO A 344 -7.34 -30.49 -23.43
N VAL A 345 -8.06 -29.75 -22.58
CA VAL A 345 -8.30 -30.19 -21.20
C VAL A 345 -8.99 -31.55 -21.26
N ASN A 346 -8.32 -32.57 -20.71
CA ASN A 346 -8.79 -33.95 -20.78
C ASN A 346 -10.08 -34.06 -19.96
N LYS A 347 -11.22 -34.21 -20.63
CA LYS A 347 -12.51 -34.49 -19.98
C LYS A 347 -12.66 -35.99 -19.65
N ASP A 348 -11.80 -36.84 -20.21
CA ASP A 348 -12.01 -38.29 -20.28
C ASP A 348 -11.14 -39.11 -19.31
N SER A 349 -10.33 -38.47 -18.45
CA SER A 349 -9.62 -39.18 -17.37
C SER A 349 -10.55 -39.69 -16.25
N VAL A 350 -11.87 -39.44 -16.35
CA VAL A 350 -12.87 -39.70 -15.29
C VAL A 350 -13.58 -41.05 -15.47
N VAL A 351 -13.51 -41.71 -16.64
CA VAL A 351 -14.32 -42.91 -16.89
C VAL A 351 -13.56 -44.23 -16.63
N GLN A 352 -12.22 -44.25 -16.68
CA GLN A 352 -11.46 -45.51 -16.61
C GLN A 352 -11.25 -46.10 -15.20
N ILE A 353 -11.72 -45.47 -14.12
CA ILE A 353 -11.57 -46.05 -12.76
C ILE A 353 -12.77 -46.95 -12.38
N ASN A 354 -13.89 -46.92 -13.12
CA ASN A 354 -15.13 -47.59 -12.70
C ASN A 354 -15.56 -48.80 -13.55
N SER A 355 -14.70 -49.40 -14.38
CA SER A 355 -15.15 -50.50 -15.26
C SER A 355 -14.33 -51.78 -15.27
N ASP A 356 -13.46 -52.06 -14.29
CA ASP A 356 -12.85 -53.39 -14.17
C ASP A 356 -12.98 -53.90 -12.72
N GLY A 357 -14.07 -54.64 -12.48
CA GLY A 357 -14.36 -55.22 -11.17
C GLY A 357 -15.71 -55.94 -11.07
N MET A 358 -16.12 -56.67 -12.11
CA MET A 358 -17.08 -57.77 -12.01
C MET A 358 -16.81 -58.75 -13.16
N GLU A 359 -16.11 -59.83 -12.84
CA GLU A 359 -16.48 -61.23 -13.16
C GLU A 359 -15.74 -62.18 -12.24
#